data_AF-A0A7S3PFX4-F1
#
_entry.id   AF-A0A7S3PFX4-F1
#
_cell.length_a   1.000
_cell.length_b   1.000
_cell.length_c   1.000
_cell.angle_alpha   90.00
_cell.angle_beta   90.00
_cell.angle_gamma   90.00
#
_symmetry.space_group_name_H-M   'P 1'
#
loop_
_entity.id
_entity.type
_entity.pdbx_description
1 polymer ?
#
loop_
_entity_poly.entity_id
_entity_poly.type
_entity_poly.pdbx_seq_one_letter_code
_entity_poly.pdbx_strand_id
1 'polypeptide(L)'
;MASACLKKGRQTQAAIRPFLGCLDIPLCIRRQILCSVMLSRLLYGAEIYGMNKSLTRHFQQLLDESLKIMLGVSPKMPVSKLVLWEEFGIPPIAALAASRRARVFQKAQNLRTKITTLIQSPYRSLQWTWISGTMRWLRTQIGRHRRRAGMPHLVFDDDGWERLPPKQMAQSLIQLVWAREKVLKANVNPTFTKYVGSAFVKNRLTSMTTGSVPMLNQGLSLIVRARAGAIWWAFKLALTRKIHARYRTACPCCGASEPENLDHVMLRCAKWNDLRVIMLEGWMTDSLTRCLDGVENPTDTIKTILLLGGEHNGRSIRRWPFHWRLEPNAGENPPPGAPECGCLRVAAYLATVIPARAAIIRALRTPVGAAGRADVTNSSESQSSDE
;
A
#
# COMPACT_ATOMS: atom_id res chain seq x y z
N MET A 1 1.87 -29.66 6.33
CA MET A 1 0.69 -28.77 6.12
C MET A 1 1.07 -27.40 5.54
N ALA A 2 1.92 -26.59 6.19
CA ALA A 2 2.24 -25.23 5.72
C ALA A 2 2.87 -25.17 4.31
N SER A 3 3.77 -26.11 3.98
CA SER A 3 4.39 -26.24 2.66
C SER A 3 3.37 -26.52 1.55
N ALA A 4 2.46 -27.46 1.77
CA ALA A 4 1.38 -27.79 0.84
C ALA A 4 0.41 -26.61 0.64
N CYS A 5 0.08 -25.89 1.72
CA CYS A 5 -0.72 -24.67 1.66
C CYS A 5 -0.02 -23.58 0.84
N LEU A 6 1.30 -23.42 1.00
CA LEU A 6 2.10 -22.47 0.24
C LEU A 6 2.15 -22.83 -1.26
N LYS A 7 2.35 -24.11 -1.60
CA LYS A 7 2.31 -24.59 -3.00
C LYS A 7 0.96 -24.27 -3.64
N LYS A 8 -0.13 -24.60 -2.96
CA LYS A 8 -1.50 -24.30 -3.40
C LYS A 8 -1.75 -22.79 -3.49
N GLY A 9 -1.23 -22.00 -2.56
CA GLY A 9 -1.30 -20.53 -2.60
C GLY A 9 -0.60 -19.94 -3.82
N ARG A 10 0.58 -20.46 -4.19
CA ARG A 10 1.29 -20.04 -5.42
C ARG A 10 0.51 -20.38 -6.68
N GLN A 11 -0.09 -21.57 -6.74
CA GLN A 11 -0.97 -21.97 -7.84
C GLN A 11 -2.18 -21.03 -7.96
N THR A 12 -2.84 -20.74 -6.84
CA THR A 12 -3.95 -19.78 -6.80
C THR A 12 -3.52 -18.39 -7.26
N GLN A 13 -2.37 -17.88 -6.77
CA GLN A 13 -1.85 -16.59 -7.20
C GLN A 13 -1.61 -16.57 -8.71
N ALA A 14 -0.99 -17.62 -9.27
CA ALA A 14 -0.75 -17.72 -10.71
C ALA A 14 -2.06 -17.69 -11.51
N ALA A 15 -3.10 -18.40 -11.05
CA ALA A 15 -4.41 -18.43 -11.70
C ALA A 15 -5.12 -17.07 -11.69
N ILE A 16 -5.11 -16.35 -10.55
CA ILE A 16 -5.81 -15.05 -10.43
C ILE A 16 -4.94 -13.86 -10.86
N ARG A 17 -3.66 -14.08 -11.19
CA ARG A 17 -2.71 -13.01 -11.52
C ARG A 17 -3.17 -12.12 -12.68
N PRO A 18 -3.70 -12.65 -13.81
CA PRO A 18 -4.20 -11.80 -14.90
C PRO A 18 -5.30 -10.85 -14.43
N PHE A 19 -6.23 -11.35 -13.61
CA PHE A 19 -7.31 -10.56 -13.03
C PHE A 19 -6.79 -9.47 -12.08
N LEU A 20 -5.88 -9.82 -11.17
CA LEU A 20 -5.28 -8.86 -10.24
C LEU A 20 -4.45 -7.80 -10.98
N GLY A 21 -3.78 -8.17 -12.06
CA GLY A 21 -2.93 -7.27 -12.85
C GLY A 21 -3.69 -6.37 -13.82
N CYS A 22 -4.95 -6.68 -14.13
CA CYS A 22 -5.77 -5.88 -15.05
C CYS A 22 -6.14 -4.54 -14.40
N LEU A 23 -5.57 -3.45 -14.92
CA LEU A 23 -5.78 -2.10 -14.38
C LEU A 23 -7.11 -1.48 -14.80
N ASP A 24 -7.82 -2.09 -15.76
CA ASP A 24 -9.16 -1.68 -16.17
C ASP A 24 -10.22 -2.14 -15.18
N ILE A 25 -9.89 -3.14 -14.33
CA ILE A 25 -10.76 -3.61 -13.26
C ILE A 25 -10.58 -2.71 -12.02
N PRO A 26 -11.67 -2.22 -11.42
CA PRO A 26 -11.63 -1.43 -10.20
C PRO A 26 -10.82 -2.10 -9.06
N LEU A 27 -10.05 -1.30 -8.33
CA LEU A 27 -9.21 -1.79 -7.22
C LEU A 27 -10.02 -2.50 -6.13
N CYS A 28 -11.25 -2.04 -5.85
CA CYS A 28 -12.15 -2.62 -4.87
C CYS A 28 -12.55 -4.06 -5.24
N ILE A 29 -12.85 -4.32 -6.52
CA ILE A 29 -13.21 -5.65 -7.03
C ILE A 29 -11.99 -6.58 -6.98
N ARG A 30 -10.83 -6.11 -7.45
CA ARG A 30 -9.58 -6.87 -7.36
C ARG A 30 -9.22 -7.24 -5.92
N ARG A 31 -9.43 -6.31 -4.97
CA ARG A 31 -9.27 -6.55 -3.54
C ARG A 31 -10.24 -7.61 -3.03
N GLN A 32 -11.51 -7.55 -3.42
CA GLN A 32 -12.51 -8.53 -3.01
C GLN A 32 -12.15 -9.95 -3.48
N ILE A 33 -11.69 -10.10 -4.73
CA ILE A 33 -11.22 -11.40 -5.24
C ILE A 33 -9.96 -11.87 -4.51
N LEU A 34 -8.99 -10.98 -4.26
CA LEU A 34 -7.81 -11.33 -3.46
C LEU A 34 -8.21 -11.84 -2.07
N CYS A 35 -9.12 -11.15 -1.38
CA CYS A 35 -9.58 -11.50 -0.05
C CYS A 35 -10.42 -12.80 -0.02
N SER A 36 -11.32 -12.99 -0.98
CA SER A 36 -12.22 -14.15 -1.00
C SER A 36 -11.52 -15.44 -1.45
N VAL A 37 -10.63 -15.36 -2.44
CA VAL A 37 -9.98 -16.53 -3.04
C VAL A 37 -8.62 -16.80 -2.39
N MET A 38 -7.68 -15.86 -2.54
CA MET A 38 -6.29 -16.09 -2.16
C MET A 38 -6.09 -16.03 -0.65
N LEU A 39 -6.61 -15.00 0.00
CA LEU A 39 -6.42 -14.82 1.44
C LEU A 39 -7.09 -15.95 2.23
N SER A 40 -8.28 -16.41 1.81
CA SER A 40 -8.94 -17.61 2.34
C SER A 40 -8.07 -18.85 2.21
N ARG A 41 -7.43 -19.04 1.04
CA ARG A 41 -6.53 -20.17 0.80
C ARG A 41 -5.29 -20.13 1.69
N LEU A 42 -4.64 -18.97 1.80
CA LEU A 42 -3.44 -18.78 2.63
C LEU A 42 -3.69 -18.95 4.11
N LEU A 43 -4.94 -18.76 4.53
CA LEU A 43 -5.35 -18.82 5.93
C LEU A 43 -6.07 -20.12 6.29
N TYR A 44 -6.15 -21.06 5.36
CA TYR A 44 -6.67 -22.40 5.63
C TYR A 44 -5.81 -23.11 6.68
N GLY A 45 -6.42 -23.46 7.81
CA GLY A 45 -5.75 -24.10 8.94
C GLY A 45 -4.97 -23.13 9.85
N ALA A 46 -5.19 -21.82 9.71
CA ALA A 46 -4.56 -20.80 10.56
C ALA A 46 -4.95 -20.92 12.04
N GLU A 47 -6.06 -21.60 12.32
CA GLU A 47 -6.49 -22.04 13.64
C GLU A 47 -5.40 -22.89 14.33
N ILE A 48 -4.64 -23.67 13.55
CA ILE A 48 -3.61 -24.58 14.04
C ILE A 48 -2.24 -23.89 14.09
N TYR A 49 -1.80 -23.27 12.98
CA TYR A 49 -0.45 -22.70 12.87
C TYR A 49 -0.34 -21.23 13.32
N GLY A 50 -1.45 -20.58 13.64
CA GLY A 50 -1.49 -19.18 14.07
C GLY A 50 -0.58 -18.91 15.27
N MET A 51 -0.26 -17.64 15.51
CA MET A 51 0.68 -17.20 16.55
C MET A 51 2.15 -17.61 16.33
N ASN A 52 2.49 -18.11 15.14
CA ASN A 52 3.87 -18.39 14.73
C ASN A 52 4.31 -17.48 13.57
N LYS A 53 5.22 -16.54 13.84
CA LYS A 53 5.72 -15.58 12.84
C LYS A 53 6.63 -16.20 11.78
N SER A 54 7.36 -17.27 12.13
CA SER A 54 8.24 -17.97 11.19
C SER A 54 7.44 -18.62 10.07
N LEU A 55 6.36 -19.33 10.42
CA LEU A 55 5.48 -19.99 9.46
C LEU A 55 4.72 -18.98 8.58
N THR A 56 4.20 -17.91 9.20
CA THR A 56 3.39 -16.89 8.48
C THR A 56 4.22 -16.02 7.54
N ARG A 57 5.55 -16.03 7.63
CA ARG A 57 6.45 -15.20 6.80
C ARG A 57 6.28 -15.44 5.31
N HIS A 58 6.27 -16.71 4.88
CA HIS A 58 6.19 -17.06 3.46
C HIS A 58 4.80 -16.74 2.88
N PHE A 59 3.75 -16.92 3.67
CA PHE A 59 2.40 -16.50 3.29
C PHE A 59 2.30 -14.98 3.16
N GLN A 60 2.95 -14.23 4.06
CA GLN A 60 2.99 -12.77 3.96
C GLN A 60 3.72 -12.30 2.71
N GLN A 61 4.86 -12.92 2.35
CA GLN A 61 5.58 -12.59 1.11
C GLN A 61 4.68 -12.75 -0.12
N LEU A 62 3.96 -13.88 -0.20
CA LEU A 62 3.06 -14.17 -1.31
C LEU A 62 1.87 -13.19 -1.39
N LEU A 63 1.32 -12.79 -0.23
CA LEU A 63 0.31 -11.73 -0.15
C LEU A 63 0.89 -10.38 -0.63
N ASP A 64 2.07 -9.98 -0.12
CA ASP A 64 2.72 -8.72 -0.48
C ASP A 64 3.00 -8.63 -2.00
N GLU A 65 3.44 -9.73 -2.62
CA GLU A 65 3.62 -9.83 -4.06
C GLU A 65 2.32 -9.61 -4.84
N SER A 66 1.21 -10.14 -4.31
CA SER A 66 -0.11 -9.99 -4.94
C SER A 66 -0.65 -8.57 -4.81
N LEU A 67 -0.40 -7.91 -3.67
CA LEU A 67 -0.72 -6.48 -3.49
C LEU A 67 0.09 -5.60 -4.46
N LYS A 68 1.34 -5.96 -4.76
CA LYS A 68 2.15 -5.30 -5.79
C LYS A 68 1.61 -5.52 -7.21
N ILE A 69 1.18 -6.74 -7.52
CA ILE A 69 0.53 -7.05 -8.81
C ILE A 69 -0.76 -6.23 -8.96
N MET A 70 -1.58 -6.15 -7.91
CA MET A 70 -2.78 -5.29 -7.91
C MET A 70 -2.46 -3.81 -8.10
N LEU A 71 -1.37 -3.34 -7.48
CA LEU A 71 -0.88 -2.00 -7.73
C LEU A 71 -0.38 -1.81 -9.18
N GLY A 72 -0.12 -2.91 -9.91
CA GLY A 72 0.44 -2.96 -11.25
C GLY A 72 1.94 -2.61 -11.30
N VAL A 73 2.66 -2.95 -10.22
CA VAL A 73 4.11 -2.85 -10.17
C VAL A 73 4.74 -4.24 -10.12
N SER A 74 6.01 -4.33 -10.51
CA SER A 74 6.74 -5.60 -10.43
C SER A 74 6.77 -6.13 -8.98
N PRO A 75 6.56 -7.44 -8.74
CA PRO A 75 6.72 -8.04 -7.42
C PRO A 75 8.09 -7.78 -6.79
N LYS A 76 9.13 -7.59 -7.62
CA LYS A 76 10.51 -7.30 -7.20
C LYS A 76 10.74 -5.83 -6.82
N MET A 77 9.82 -4.92 -7.14
CA MET A 77 9.98 -3.50 -6.83
C MET A 77 9.97 -3.28 -5.30
N PRO A 78 10.90 -2.48 -4.74
CA PRO A 78 10.87 -2.12 -3.32
C PRO A 78 9.72 -1.13 -3.08
N VAL A 79 8.65 -1.62 -2.44
CA VAL A 79 7.48 -0.81 -2.03
C VAL A 79 7.22 -1.06 -0.56
N SER A 80 6.85 0.00 0.17
CA SER A 80 6.53 -0.09 1.59
C SER A 80 5.34 -1.04 1.83
N LYS A 81 5.61 -2.18 2.45
CA LYS A 81 4.59 -3.19 2.81
C LYS A 81 3.53 -2.61 3.73
N LEU A 82 3.93 -1.75 4.67
CA LEU A 82 3.00 -1.11 5.59
C LEU A 82 1.99 -0.22 4.84
N VAL A 83 2.46 0.55 3.86
CA VAL A 83 1.56 1.37 3.02
C VAL A 83 0.61 0.50 2.23
N LEU A 84 1.09 -0.61 1.65
CA LEU A 84 0.21 -1.57 0.96
C LEU A 84 -0.88 -2.11 1.90
N TRP A 85 -0.53 -2.50 3.13
CA TRP A 85 -1.51 -3.02 4.08
C TRP A 85 -2.57 -1.98 4.47
N GLU A 86 -2.18 -0.73 4.68
CA GLU A 86 -3.12 0.36 4.98
C GLU A 86 -4.04 0.66 3.80
N GLU A 87 -3.45 0.92 2.63
CA GLU A 87 -4.14 1.39 1.43
C GLU A 87 -5.11 0.33 0.90
N PHE A 88 -4.72 -0.96 0.94
CA PHE A 88 -5.63 -2.06 0.63
C PHE A 88 -6.53 -2.47 1.82
N GLY A 89 -6.29 -1.95 3.03
CA GLY A 89 -7.06 -2.32 4.21
C GLY A 89 -7.03 -3.82 4.49
N ILE A 90 -5.86 -4.47 4.31
CA ILE A 90 -5.66 -5.89 4.54
C ILE A 90 -4.61 -6.04 5.65
N PRO A 91 -4.98 -6.57 6.83
CA PRO A 91 -4.04 -6.81 7.91
C PRO A 91 -2.98 -7.85 7.52
N PRO A 92 -1.80 -7.83 8.16
CA PRO A 92 -0.79 -8.85 7.91
C PRO A 92 -1.29 -10.26 8.28
N ILE A 93 -0.81 -11.27 7.56
CA ILE A 93 -1.16 -12.70 7.76
C ILE A 93 -0.92 -13.13 9.21
N ALA A 94 0.12 -12.61 9.87
CA ALA A 94 0.37 -12.91 11.28
C ALA A 94 -0.78 -12.48 12.20
N ALA A 95 -1.40 -11.31 11.94
CA ALA A 95 -2.55 -10.82 12.70
C ALA A 95 -3.81 -11.65 12.40
N LEU A 96 -4.05 -11.96 11.13
CA LEU A 96 -5.19 -12.78 10.70
C LEU A 96 -5.09 -14.24 11.19
N ALA A 97 -3.89 -14.79 11.26
CA ALA A 97 -3.67 -16.15 11.74
C ALA A 97 -3.74 -16.24 13.27
N ALA A 98 -3.16 -15.26 13.99
CA ALA A 98 -3.26 -15.20 15.45
C ALA A 98 -4.72 -15.05 15.91
N SER A 99 -5.50 -14.19 15.25
CA SER A 99 -6.92 -13.99 15.57
C SER A 99 -7.78 -15.22 15.30
N ARG A 100 -7.56 -15.98 14.21
CA ARG A 100 -8.30 -17.23 13.97
C ARG A 100 -8.02 -18.28 15.05
N ARG A 101 -6.75 -18.46 15.43
CA ARG A 101 -6.37 -19.38 16.52
C ARG A 101 -7.01 -18.98 17.85
N ALA A 102 -6.93 -17.70 18.22
CA ALA A 102 -7.55 -17.20 19.44
C ALA A 102 -9.08 -17.35 19.44
N ARG A 103 -9.73 -17.05 18.31
CA ARG A 103 -11.18 -17.22 18.15
C ARG A 103 -11.60 -18.67 18.33
N VAL A 104 -10.89 -19.62 17.74
CA VAL A 104 -11.19 -21.05 17.91
C VAL A 104 -10.97 -21.48 19.34
N PHE A 105 -9.87 -21.07 19.96
CA PHE A 105 -9.60 -21.37 21.37
C PHE A 105 -10.75 -20.91 22.28
N GLN A 106 -11.24 -19.68 22.08
CA GLN A 106 -12.33 -19.15 22.88
C GLN A 106 -13.68 -19.80 22.55
N LYS A 107 -13.97 -20.02 21.26
CA LYS A 107 -15.21 -20.70 20.86
C LYS A 107 -15.27 -22.11 21.41
N ALA A 108 -14.16 -22.85 21.35
CA ALA A 108 -14.09 -24.24 21.74
C ALA A 108 -14.29 -24.47 23.25
N GLN A 109 -14.17 -23.44 24.10
CA GLN A 109 -14.48 -23.57 25.53
C GLN A 109 -15.96 -23.93 25.79
N ASN A 110 -16.86 -23.51 24.90
CA ASN A 110 -18.31 -23.63 25.08
C ASN A 110 -18.96 -24.63 24.11
N LEU A 111 -18.19 -25.26 23.22
CA LEU A 111 -18.73 -26.24 22.28
C LEU A 111 -18.83 -27.63 22.93
N ARG A 112 -19.75 -28.48 22.48
CA ARG A 112 -19.79 -29.91 22.86
C ARG A 112 -18.93 -30.73 21.91
N THR A 113 -17.60 -30.58 21.98
CA THR A 113 -16.65 -31.26 21.07
C THR A 113 -15.50 -31.89 21.83
N LYS A 114 -14.80 -32.87 21.23
CA LYS A 114 -13.57 -33.44 21.81
C LYS A 114 -12.48 -32.37 22.08
N ILE A 115 -12.48 -31.28 21.31
CA ILE A 115 -11.54 -30.15 21.53
C ILE A 115 -11.80 -29.50 22.89
N THR A 116 -13.07 -29.39 23.31
CA THR A 116 -13.46 -28.85 24.60
C THR A 116 -12.91 -29.68 25.74
N THR A 117 -13.03 -31.01 25.64
CA THR A 117 -12.43 -31.94 26.61
C THR A 117 -10.93 -31.74 26.71
N LEU A 118 -10.24 -31.54 25.58
CA LEU A 118 -8.80 -31.24 25.57
C LEU A 118 -8.49 -29.88 26.22
N ILE A 119 -9.33 -28.86 26.05
CA ILE A 119 -9.14 -27.54 26.68
C ILE A 119 -9.37 -27.58 28.18
N GLN A 120 -10.41 -28.28 28.63
CA GLN A 120 -10.76 -28.44 30.04
C GLN A 120 -9.78 -29.36 30.78
N SER A 121 -9.29 -30.40 30.09
CA SER A 121 -8.32 -31.37 30.60
C SER A 121 -7.10 -31.41 29.68
N PRO A 122 -6.26 -30.36 29.69
CA PRO A 122 -5.12 -30.26 28.80
C PRO A 122 -4.09 -31.35 29.08
N TYR A 123 -3.67 -32.01 28.00
CA TYR A 123 -2.56 -32.96 28.05
C TYR A 123 -1.31 -32.27 28.61
N ARG A 124 -0.79 -32.83 29.71
CA ARG A 124 0.42 -32.34 30.37
C ARG A 124 1.63 -32.96 29.70
N SER A 125 2.44 -32.13 29.06
CA SER A 125 3.69 -32.53 28.43
C SER A 125 4.73 -31.44 28.64
N LEU A 126 6.01 -31.84 28.68
CA LEU A 126 7.13 -30.91 28.59
C LEU A 126 7.19 -30.22 27.21
N GLN A 127 6.59 -30.84 26.20
CA GLN A 127 6.53 -30.31 24.85
C GLN A 127 5.41 -29.28 24.68
N TRP A 128 5.61 -28.36 23.74
CA TRP A 128 4.66 -27.31 23.43
C TRP A 128 3.42 -27.89 22.73
N THR A 129 2.26 -27.86 23.39
CA THR A 129 0.99 -28.31 22.80
C THR A 129 0.24 -27.13 22.20
N TRP A 130 -0.75 -27.44 21.34
CA TRP A 130 -1.60 -26.39 20.76
C TRP A 130 -2.31 -25.56 21.85
N ILE A 131 -2.75 -26.19 22.94
CA ILE A 131 -3.48 -25.54 24.04
C ILE A 131 -2.54 -24.73 24.93
N SER A 132 -1.49 -25.36 25.47
CA SER A 132 -0.54 -24.69 26.36
C SER A 132 0.16 -23.53 25.64
N GLY A 133 0.43 -23.70 24.35
CA GLY A 133 0.97 -22.67 23.49
C GLY A 133 0.05 -21.49 23.24
N THR A 134 -1.24 -21.75 23.00
CA THR A 134 -2.23 -20.68 22.82
C THR A 134 -2.40 -19.88 24.10
N MET A 135 -2.60 -20.55 25.24
CA MET A 135 -2.73 -19.88 26.54
C MET A 135 -1.49 -19.05 26.90
N ARG A 136 -0.29 -19.63 26.74
CA ARG A 136 0.96 -18.90 27.00
C ARG A 136 1.08 -17.68 26.09
N TRP A 137 0.75 -17.81 24.82
CA TRP A 137 0.80 -16.67 23.90
C TRP A 137 -0.18 -15.57 24.30
N LEU A 138 -1.45 -15.91 24.60
CA LEU A 138 -2.47 -14.94 25.00
C LEU A 138 -2.07 -14.21 26.28
N ARG A 139 -1.67 -14.94 27.33
CA ARG A 139 -1.25 -14.35 28.61
C ARG A 139 0.00 -13.48 28.51
N THR A 140 0.98 -13.87 27.68
CA THR A 140 2.28 -13.18 27.65
C THR A 140 2.40 -12.14 26.55
N GLN A 141 1.89 -12.42 25.35
CA GLN A 141 2.13 -11.59 24.17
C GLN A 141 1.13 -10.45 24.06
N ILE A 142 -0.11 -10.58 24.53
CA ILE A 142 -1.10 -9.49 24.47
C ILE A 142 -0.56 -8.25 25.19
N GLY A 143 -0.18 -8.37 26.47
CA GLY A 143 0.37 -7.24 27.24
C GLY A 143 1.67 -6.68 26.64
N ARG A 144 2.55 -7.54 26.11
CA ARG A 144 3.78 -7.11 25.42
C ARG A 144 3.49 -6.36 24.12
N HIS A 145 2.52 -6.83 23.33
CA HIS A 145 2.10 -6.20 22.09
C HIS A 145 1.40 -4.87 22.38
N ARG A 146 0.60 -4.79 23.45
CA ARG A 146 -0.07 -3.57 23.90
C ARG A 146 0.93 -2.46 24.21
N ARG A 147 1.90 -2.74 25.08
CA ARG A 147 2.99 -1.80 25.42
C ARG A 147 3.75 -1.33 24.19
N ARG A 148 4.08 -2.25 23.28
CA ARG A 148 4.81 -1.91 22.04
C ARG A 148 3.97 -1.15 21.01
N ALA A 149 2.66 -1.37 20.98
CA ALA A 149 1.76 -0.68 20.08
C ALA A 149 1.39 0.73 20.59
N GLY A 150 1.71 1.06 21.85
CA GLY A 150 1.27 2.31 22.48
C GLY A 150 -0.25 2.40 22.62
N MET A 151 -0.95 1.26 22.74
CA MET A 151 -2.40 1.24 22.89
C MET A 151 -2.77 1.29 24.37
N PRO A 152 -3.38 2.38 24.87
CA PRO A 152 -3.67 2.55 26.30
C PRO A 152 -4.85 1.69 26.76
N HIS A 153 -5.88 1.54 25.92
CA HIS A 153 -7.07 0.75 26.20
C HIS A 153 -7.38 -0.22 25.04
N LEU A 154 -7.75 -1.46 25.37
CA LEU A 154 -8.34 -2.44 24.46
C LEU A 154 -9.64 -2.94 25.06
N VAL A 155 -10.52 -3.50 24.22
CA VAL A 155 -11.77 -4.19 24.65
C VAL A 155 -11.49 -5.29 25.71
N PHE A 156 -10.23 -5.73 25.86
CA PHE A 156 -9.78 -6.70 26.86
C PHE A 156 -9.67 -6.18 28.28
N ASP A 157 -9.71 -4.86 28.52
CA ASP A 157 -9.25 -4.27 29.78
C ASP A 157 -10.30 -4.33 30.91
N ASP A 158 -11.59 -4.43 30.61
CA ASP A 158 -12.64 -4.50 31.64
C ASP A 158 -12.84 -5.92 32.20
N ASP A 159 -12.78 -6.95 31.35
CA ASP A 159 -13.20 -8.32 31.69
C ASP A 159 -12.13 -9.40 31.46
N GLY A 160 -10.96 -9.02 30.95
CA GLY A 160 -9.94 -9.96 30.47
C GLY A 160 -10.32 -10.58 29.13
N TRP A 161 -9.32 -11.15 28.45
CA TRP A 161 -9.54 -11.75 27.14
C TRP A 161 -10.34 -13.05 27.21
N GLU A 162 -10.40 -13.69 28.37
CA GLU A 162 -11.10 -14.95 28.62
C GLU A 162 -12.62 -14.83 28.42
N ARG A 163 -13.20 -13.69 28.82
CA ARG A 163 -14.66 -13.47 28.80
C ARG A 163 -15.19 -12.87 27.51
N LEU A 164 -14.32 -12.43 26.61
CA LEU A 164 -14.77 -11.77 25.39
C LEU A 164 -15.51 -12.70 24.43
N PRO A 165 -16.52 -12.21 23.69
CA PRO A 165 -17.10 -12.98 22.60
C PRO A 165 -16.03 -13.35 21.56
N PRO A 166 -16.04 -14.58 20.99
CA PRO A 166 -14.99 -15.04 20.07
C PRO A 166 -14.75 -14.12 18.85
N LYS A 167 -15.80 -13.45 18.37
CA LYS A 167 -15.71 -12.48 17.26
C LYS A 167 -14.96 -11.21 17.68
N GLN A 168 -15.25 -10.69 18.87
CA GLN A 168 -14.59 -9.50 19.40
C GLN A 168 -13.12 -9.78 19.70
N MET A 169 -12.80 -10.92 20.31
CA MET A 169 -11.41 -11.37 20.50
C MET A 169 -10.62 -11.40 19.19
N ALA A 170 -11.21 -11.94 18.13
CA ALA A 170 -10.56 -11.97 16.82
C ALA A 170 -10.26 -10.55 16.30
N GLN A 171 -11.23 -9.64 16.37
CA GLN A 171 -11.10 -8.26 15.90
C GLN A 171 -10.06 -7.49 16.69
N SER A 172 -10.10 -7.57 18.02
CA SER A 172 -9.15 -6.91 18.92
C SER A 172 -7.72 -7.41 18.71
N LEU A 173 -7.52 -8.71 18.50
CA LEU A 173 -6.18 -9.24 18.17
C LEU A 173 -5.68 -8.81 16.79
N ILE A 174 -6.56 -8.69 15.79
CA ILE A 174 -6.15 -8.14 14.49
C ILE A 174 -5.64 -6.72 14.68
N GLN A 175 -6.39 -5.88 15.37
CA GLN A 175 -6.03 -4.48 15.64
C GLN A 175 -4.71 -4.39 16.41
N LEU A 176 -4.57 -5.15 17.49
CA LEU A 176 -3.37 -5.16 18.33
C LEU A 176 -2.11 -5.58 17.57
N VAL A 177 -2.16 -6.72 16.88
CA VAL A 177 -1.00 -7.24 16.16
C VAL A 177 -0.64 -6.33 14.98
N TRP A 178 -1.64 -5.77 14.29
CA TRP A 178 -1.41 -4.84 13.20
C TRP A 178 -0.81 -3.53 13.71
N ALA A 179 -1.38 -2.90 14.74
CA ALA A 179 -0.84 -1.68 15.35
C ALA A 179 0.62 -1.87 15.80
N ARG A 180 0.91 -3.00 16.47
CA ARG A 180 2.27 -3.36 16.87
C ARG A 180 3.24 -3.49 15.67
N GLU A 181 2.80 -4.06 14.54
CA GLU A 181 3.63 -4.12 13.33
C GLU A 181 3.87 -2.74 12.70
N LYS A 182 2.90 -1.80 12.81
CA LYS A 182 3.07 -0.42 12.34
C LYS A 182 4.16 0.28 13.16
N VAL A 183 4.06 0.28 14.48
CA VAL A 183 5.02 0.97 15.37
C VAL A 183 6.44 0.45 15.16
N LEU A 184 6.64 -0.86 15.12
CA LEU A 184 7.98 -1.45 14.98
C LEU A 184 8.69 -1.12 13.66
N LYS A 185 7.95 -0.69 12.64
CA LYS A 185 8.48 -0.45 11.31
C LYS A 185 8.31 1.00 10.85
N ALA A 186 7.68 1.86 11.65
CA ALA A 186 7.42 3.25 11.30
C ALA A 186 8.71 4.06 11.18
N ASN A 187 9.58 4.00 12.21
CA ASN A 187 10.81 4.81 12.25
C ASN A 187 11.79 4.49 11.12
N VAL A 188 11.77 3.27 10.60
CA VAL A 188 12.66 2.83 9.50
C VAL A 188 12.02 2.97 8.12
N ASN A 189 10.79 3.50 8.03
CA ASN A 189 10.03 3.56 6.78
C ASN A 189 9.48 4.97 6.54
N PRO A 190 10.29 5.88 5.97
CA PRO A 190 9.88 7.28 5.77
C PRO A 190 8.66 7.40 4.84
N THR A 191 8.50 6.47 3.89
CA THR A 191 7.31 6.43 3.02
C THR A 191 6.04 6.15 3.82
N PHE A 192 6.11 5.24 4.80
CA PHE A 192 4.98 4.96 5.68
C PHE A 192 4.68 6.13 6.62
N THR A 193 5.71 6.76 7.20
CA THR A 193 5.54 7.96 8.04
C THR A 193 4.86 9.08 7.26
N LYS A 194 5.32 9.36 6.03
CA LYS A 194 4.66 10.33 5.14
C LYS A 194 3.21 9.93 4.85
N TYR A 195 2.96 8.65 4.52
CA TYR A 195 1.62 8.16 4.22
C TYR A 195 0.64 8.37 5.38
N VAL A 196 1.06 8.01 6.61
CA VAL A 196 0.24 8.18 7.82
C VAL A 196 0.05 9.66 8.16
N GLY A 197 1.12 10.45 8.13
CA GLY A 197 1.07 11.89 8.41
C GLY A 197 0.22 12.67 7.40
N SER A 198 0.08 12.14 6.18
CA SER A 198 -0.79 12.70 5.13
C SER A 198 -2.25 12.26 5.26
N ALA A 199 -2.61 11.43 6.25
CA ALA A 199 -3.95 10.89 6.48
C ALA A 199 -4.62 10.17 5.29
N PHE A 200 -3.85 9.64 4.33
CA PHE A 200 -4.38 8.97 3.13
C PHE A 200 -5.33 7.80 3.44
N VAL A 201 -5.20 7.18 4.62
CA VAL A 201 -6.05 6.07 5.09
C VAL A 201 -7.54 6.44 5.18
N LYS A 202 -7.87 7.72 5.38
CA LYS A 202 -9.25 8.22 5.44
C LYS A 202 -9.92 8.18 4.07
N ASN A 203 -9.16 8.43 3.00
CA ASN A 203 -9.64 8.48 1.61
C ASN A 203 -9.05 7.33 0.78
N ARG A 204 -9.23 6.10 1.24
CA ARG A 204 -8.74 4.89 0.54
C ARG A 204 -9.50 4.68 -0.77
N LEU A 205 -8.77 4.55 -1.87
CA LEU A 205 -9.38 4.30 -3.18
C LEU A 205 -9.87 2.86 -3.31
N THR A 206 -9.37 1.95 -2.47
CA THR A 206 -9.77 0.54 -2.46
C THR A 206 -11.12 0.29 -1.80
N SER A 207 -11.67 1.28 -1.08
CA SER A 207 -13.02 1.28 -0.52
C SER A 207 -14.05 1.99 -1.40
N MET A 208 -13.65 2.54 -2.55
CA MET A 208 -14.61 3.14 -3.47
C MET A 208 -15.50 2.06 -4.09
N THR A 209 -16.81 2.19 -3.88
CA THR A 209 -17.85 1.30 -4.40
C THR A 209 -18.59 1.90 -5.59
N THR A 210 -18.30 3.15 -5.95
CA THR A 210 -18.89 3.83 -7.11
C THR A 210 -18.35 3.23 -8.40
N GLY A 211 -19.22 3.04 -9.39
CA GLY A 211 -18.85 2.57 -10.72
C GLY A 211 -17.84 3.55 -11.32
N SER A 212 -16.59 3.13 -11.42
CA SER A 212 -15.57 3.91 -12.11
C SER A 212 -15.64 3.60 -13.60
N VAL A 213 -15.52 4.64 -14.41
CA VAL A 213 -15.28 4.49 -15.85
C VAL A 213 -13.98 3.69 -16.00
N PRO A 214 -13.95 2.57 -16.76
CA PRO A 214 -12.78 1.70 -16.88
C PRO A 214 -11.49 2.46 -17.21
N MET A 215 -11.57 3.48 -18.06
CA MET A 215 -10.45 4.33 -18.46
C MET A 215 -9.76 5.05 -17.27
N LEU A 216 -10.49 5.33 -16.19
CA LEU A 216 -9.96 6.02 -15.01
C LEU A 216 -9.38 5.07 -13.95
N ASN A 217 -9.62 3.76 -14.05
CA ASN A 217 -9.10 2.77 -13.09
C ASN A 217 -7.56 2.70 -13.09
N GLN A 218 -6.97 2.91 -14.26
CA GLN A 218 -5.52 3.03 -14.40
C GLN A 218 -5.01 4.26 -13.63
N GLY A 219 -5.67 5.40 -13.80
CA GLY A 219 -5.38 6.64 -13.07
C GLY A 219 -5.52 6.51 -11.55
N LEU A 220 -6.59 5.88 -11.07
CA LEU A 220 -6.78 5.59 -9.65
C LEU A 220 -5.65 4.71 -9.10
N SER A 221 -5.22 3.69 -9.86
CA SER A 221 -4.07 2.87 -9.51
C SER A 221 -2.76 3.68 -9.46
N LEU A 222 -2.62 4.71 -10.30
CA LEU A 222 -1.47 5.62 -10.27
C LEU A 222 -1.47 6.53 -9.05
N ILE A 223 -2.63 6.98 -8.56
CA ILE A 223 -2.72 7.72 -7.28
C ILE A 223 -2.22 6.84 -6.13
N VAL A 224 -2.68 5.59 -6.07
CA VAL A 224 -2.22 4.60 -5.07
C VAL A 224 -0.70 4.38 -5.18
N ARG A 225 -0.14 4.31 -6.40
CA ARG A 225 1.32 4.23 -6.59
C ARG A 225 2.05 5.47 -6.10
N ALA A 226 1.50 6.65 -6.35
CA ALA A 226 2.08 7.91 -5.92
C ALA A 226 2.13 7.99 -4.38
N ARG A 227 1.01 7.68 -3.70
CA ARG A 227 0.92 7.58 -2.24
C ARG A 227 1.90 6.56 -1.65
N ALA A 228 2.07 5.42 -2.33
CA ALA A 228 3.00 4.36 -1.92
C ALA A 228 4.47 4.63 -2.28
N GLY A 229 4.79 5.75 -2.93
CA GLY A 229 6.14 6.06 -3.41
C GLY A 229 6.66 5.07 -4.46
N ALA A 230 5.76 4.35 -5.13
CA ALA A 230 6.05 3.27 -6.08
C ALA A 230 6.28 3.78 -7.51
N ILE A 231 6.25 5.09 -7.75
CA ILE A 231 6.66 5.70 -9.01
C ILE A 231 8.16 6.01 -8.95
N TRP A 232 8.91 5.49 -9.92
CA TRP A 232 10.33 5.77 -10.07
C TRP A 232 10.53 7.03 -10.92
N TRP A 233 10.78 8.14 -10.22
CA TRP A 233 11.10 9.44 -10.82
C TRP A 233 12.52 9.45 -11.41
N ALA A 234 12.81 10.40 -12.32
CA ALA A 234 14.09 10.46 -13.02
C ALA A 234 15.29 10.51 -12.05
N PHE A 235 15.16 11.28 -10.96
CA PHE A 235 16.16 11.32 -9.90
C PHE A 235 16.55 9.92 -9.39
N LYS A 236 15.55 9.09 -9.04
CA LYS A 236 15.80 7.71 -8.57
C LYS A 236 16.44 6.84 -9.66
N LEU A 237 15.99 6.99 -10.91
CA LEU A 237 16.56 6.25 -12.04
C LEU A 237 18.04 6.62 -12.27
N ALA A 238 18.38 7.90 -12.17
CA ALA A 238 19.75 8.42 -12.30
C ALA A 238 20.64 8.02 -11.12
N LEU A 239 20.10 7.94 -9.89
CA LEU A 239 20.81 7.35 -8.76
C LEU A 239 21.13 5.86 -9.00
N THR A 240 20.19 5.11 -9.58
CA THR A 240 20.40 3.69 -9.94
C THR A 240 21.14 3.47 -11.27
N ARG A 241 21.73 4.54 -11.85
CA ARG A 241 22.49 4.51 -13.12
C ARG A 241 21.71 3.93 -14.32
N LYS A 242 20.38 4.03 -14.30
CA LYS A 242 19.50 3.59 -15.42
C LYS A 242 19.32 4.65 -16.51
N ILE A 243 19.63 5.90 -16.19
CA ILE A 243 19.65 7.05 -17.08
C ILE A 243 20.83 7.95 -16.67
N HIS A 244 21.17 8.94 -17.51
CA HIS A 244 22.30 9.84 -17.29
C HIS A 244 22.24 10.59 -15.93
N ALA A 245 23.39 10.81 -15.30
CA ALA A 245 23.50 11.41 -13.97
C ALA A 245 22.96 12.85 -13.89
N ARG A 246 22.94 13.58 -15.01
CA ARG A 246 22.35 14.94 -15.10
C ARG A 246 20.91 15.02 -14.58
N TYR A 247 20.14 13.94 -14.69
CA TYR A 247 18.75 13.90 -14.22
C TYR A 247 18.60 13.75 -12.70
N ARG A 248 19.72 13.84 -11.95
CA ARG A 248 19.71 14.05 -10.50
C ARG A 248 19.37 15.50 -10.13
N THR A 249 19.58 16.44 -11.04
CA THR A 249 19.38 17.88 -10.82
C THR A 249 18.54 18.52 -11.91
N ALA A 250 18.15 17.78 -12.94
CA ALA A 250 17.33 18.28 -14.04
C ALA A 250 16.13 17.38 -14.36
N CYS A 251 15.08 17.97 -14.90
CA CYS A 251 13.88 17.26 -15.34
C CYS A 251 14.03 16.80 -16.80
N PRO A 252 13.88 15.50 -17.12
CA PRO A 252 13.93 15.02 -18.49
C PRO A 252 12.71 15.43 -19.34
N CYS A 253 11.63 15.85 -18.69
CA CYS A 253 10.38 16.17 -19.38
C CYS A 253 10.35 17.63 -19.86
N CYS A 254 10.75 18.58 -19.01
CA CYS A 254 10.71 20.01 -19.32
C CYS A 254 12.08 20.69 -19.40
N GLY A 255 13.18 20.00 -19.09
CA GLY A 255 14.53 20.58 -19.13
C GLY A 255 14.89 21.51 -17.97
N ALA A 256 13.97 21.76 -17.03
CA ALA A 256 14.24 22.63 -15.88
C ALA A 256 15.39 22.10 -15.00
N SER A 257 16.17 23.04 -14.43
CA SER A 257 17.28 22.78 -13.50
C SER A 257 16.81 22.41 -12.09
N GLU A 258 15.81 21.54 -12.00
CA GLU A 258 15.38 20.89 -10.76
C GLU A 258 15.09 19.40 -11.00
N PRO A 259 15.27 18.53 -10.00
CA PRO A 259 15.00 17.10 -10.16
C PRO A 259 13.51 16.84 -10.37
N GLU A 260 13.20 16.00 -11.37
CA GLU A 260 11.85 15.49 -11.52
C GLU A 260 11.45 14.64 -10.31
N ASN A 261 10.34 15.03 -9.69
CA ASN A 261 9.67 14.31 -8.63
C ASN A 261 8.15 14.50 -8.75
N LEU A 262 7.39 13.91 -7.82
CA LEU A 262 5.93 13.98 -7.84
C LEU A 262 5.39 15.42 -7.73
N ASP A 263 5.98 16.24 -6.85
CA ASP A 263 5.55 17.63 -6.65
C ASP A 263 5.81 18.46 -7.91
N HIS A 264 6.99 18.32 -8.51
CA HIS A 264 7.32 18.94 -9.79
C HIS A 264 6.33 18.54 -10.90
N VAL A 265 6.08 17.24 -11.09
CA VAL A 265 5.17 16.76 -12.15
C VAL A 265 3.74 17.22 -11.92
N MET A 266 3.26 17.24 -10.68
CA MET A 266 1.90 17.64 -10.35
C MET A 266 1.69 19.15 -10.47
N LEU A 267 2.67 19.98 -10.09
CA LEU A 267 2.45 21.41 -9.86
C LEU A 267 3.23 22.35 -10.78
N ARG A 268 4.44 21.97 -11.24
CA ARG A 268 5.38 22.94 -11.85
C ARG A 268 5.92 22.55 -13.24
N CYS A 269 5.86 21.28 -13.61
CA CYS A 269 6.51 20.80 -14.83
C CYS A 269 5.89 21.42 -16.08
N ALA A 270 6.63 22.30 -16.76
CA ALA A 270 6.15 23.03 -17.93
C ALA A 270 5.65 22.12 -19.06
N LYS A 271 6.23 20.92 -19.22
CA LYS A 271 5.81 19.92 -20.20
C LYS A 271 4.35 19.48 -20.05
N TRP A 272 3.83 19.55 -18.82
CA TRP A 272 2.48 19.10 -18.47
C TRP A 272 1.54 20.27 -18.14
N ASN A 273 1.94 21.52 -18.45
CA ASN A 273 1.19 22.71 -18.04
C ASN A 273 -0.23 22.71 -18.59
N ASP A 274 -0.40 22.59 -19.90
CA ASP A 274 -1.70 22.66 -20.56
C ASP A 274 -2.66 21.59 -20.04
N LEU A 275 -2.16 20.36 -19.85
CA LEU A 275 -2.95 19.27 -19.26
C LEU A 275 -3.33 19.55 -17.80
N ARG A 276 -2.45 20.18 -17.03
CA ARG A 276 -2.73 20.56 -15.64
C ARG A 276 -3.79 21.65 -15.57
N VAL A 277 -3.72 22.65 -16.45
CA VAL A 277 -4.73 23.71 -16.58
C VAL A 277 -6.10 23.09 -16.87
N ILE A 278 -6.17 22.27 -17.92
CA ILE A 278 -7.42 21.66 -18.39
C ILE A 278 -8.02 20.73 -17.33
N MET A 279 -7.22 19.84 -16.75
CA MET A 279 -7.76 18.76 -15.91
C MET A 279 -7.87 19.14 -14.44
N LEU A 280 -6.99 20.01 -13.94
CA LEU A 280 -6.85 20.25 -12.52
C LEU A 280 -7.21 21.70 -12.12
N GLU A 281 -6.76 22.72 -12.84
CA GLU A 281 -6.75 24.11 -12.35
C GLU A 281 -8.12 24.67 -11.97
N GLY A 282 -9.13 24.56 -12.85
CA GLY A 282 -10.48 25.08 -12.57
C GLY A 282 -11.16 24.48 -11.34
N TRP A 283 -10.72 23.31 -10.88
CA TRP A 283 -11.23 22.65 -9.66
C TRP A 283 -10.28 22.81 -8.46
N MET A 284 -8.97 22.90 -8.72
CA MET A 284 -7.92 23.04 -7.72
C MET A 284 -7.95 24.40 -7.04
N THR A 285 -8.16 25.48 -7.79
CA THR A 285 -7.97 26.85 -7.26
C THR A 285 -8.89 27.12 -6.07
N ASP A 286 -10.19 26.84 -6.20
CA ASP A 286 -11.16 27.07 -5.11
C ASP A 286 -10.99 26.08 -3.95
N SER A 287 -10.70 24.82 -4.29
CA SER A 287 -10.62 23.74 -3.31
C SER A 287 -9.36 23.83 -2.45
N LEU A 288 -8.21 24.06 -3.08
CA LEU A 288 -6.93 24.21 -2.39
C LEU A 288 -6.90 25.50 -1.58
N THR A 289 -7.42 26.62 -2.11
CA THR A 289 -7.49 27.90 -1.37
C THR A 289 -8.23 27.72 -0.05
N ARG A 290 -9.38 27.04 -0.04
CA ARG A 290 -10.11 26.76 1.21
C ARG A 290 -9.34 25.84 2.17
N CYS A 291 -8.66 24.83 1.65
CA CYS A 291 -7.86 23.92 2.49
C CYS A 291 -6.62 24.60 3.10
N LEU A 292 -6.06 25.59 2.39
CA LEU A 292 -4.83 26.30 2.74
C LEU A 292 -5.09 27.67 3.35
N ASP A 293 -6.35 28.03 3.58
CA ASP A 293 -6.73 29.28 4.23
C ASP A 293 -6.07 29.40 5.62
N GLY A 294 -5.33 30.48 5.84
CA GLY A 294 -4.51 30.74 7.02
C GLY A 294 -3.14 30.04 7.04
N VAL A 295 -2.72 29.38 5.95
CA VAL A 295 -1.37 28.79 5.83
C VAL A 295 -0.45 29.74 5.06
N GLU A 296 0.54 30.30 5.73
CA GLU A 296 1.58 31.11 5.07
C GLU A 296 2.46 30.22 4.17
N ASN A 297 2.63 30.61 2.91
CA ASN A 297 3.52 29.97 1.92
C ASN A 297 3.43 28.43 1.89
N PRO A 298 2.26 27.87 1.52
CA PRO A 298 2.04 26.44 1.55
C PRO A 298 3.01 25.71 0.63
N THR A 299 3.77 24.78 1.20
CA THR A 299 4.74 23.98 0.45
C THR A 299 4.06 23.13 -0.62
N ASP A 300 4.78 22.88 -1.70
CA ASP A 300 4.26 22.05 -2.80
C ASP A 300 3.99 20.61 -2.38
N THR A 301 4.71 20.10 -1.37
CA THR A 301 4.39 18.80 -0.79
C THR A 301 3.00 18.78 -0.13
N ILE A 302 2.56 19.85 0.54
CA ILE A 302 1.22 19.94 1.13
C ILE A 302 0.17 19.94 0.02
N LYS A 303 0.37 20.74 -1.04
CA LYS A 303 -0.54 20.78 -2.19
C LYS A 303 -0.65 19.40 -2.85
N THR A 304 0.47 18.72 -3.09
CA THR A 304 0.47 17.34 -3.61
C THR A 304 -0.24 16.37 -2.68
N ILE A 305 -0.09 16.49 -1.36
CA ILE A 305 -0.80 15.64 -0.39
C ILE A 305 -2.31 15.81 -0.54
N LEU A 306 -2.80 17.06 -0.59
CA LEU A 306 -4.21 17.36 -0.78
C LEU A 306 -4.72 16.82 -2.13
N LEU A 307 -3.95 17.01 -3.21
CA LEU A 307 -4.23 16.46 -4.55
C LEU A 307 -4.12 14.95 -4.66
N LEU A 308 -3.61 14.26 -3.64
CA LEU A 308 -3.67 12.81 -3.58
C LEU A 308 -4.71 12.35 -2.58
N GLY A 309 -5.56 13.23 -2.04
CA GLY A 309 -6.61 12.90 -1.10
C GLY A 309 -6.17 12.76 0.34
N GLY A 310 -5.05 13.37 0.69
CA GLY A 310 -4.65 13.48 2.08
C GLY A 310 -5.34 14.64 2.79
N GLU A 311 -4.85 14.92 3.98
CA GLU A 311 -5.26 16.07 4.78
C GLU A 311 -4.07 16.91 5.19
N HIS A 312 -4.33 18.20 5.40
CA HIS A 312 -3.43 19.11 6.09
C HIS A 312 -4.23 19.87 7.15
N ASN A 313 -3.76 19.88 8.41
CA ASN A 313 -4.47 20.46 9.55
C ASN A 313 -5.96 20.01 9.66
N GLY A 314 -6.22 18.73 9.38
CA GLY A 314 -7.57 18.15 9.39
C GLY A 314 -8.46 18.55 8.21
N ARG A 315 -7.98 19.40 7.30
CA ARG A 315 -8.70 19.80 6.09
C ARG A 315 -8.31 18.90 4.93
N SER A 316 -9.30 18.40 4.20
CA SER A 316 -9.14 17.72 2.91
C SER A 316 -9.95 18.43 1.84
N ILE A 317 -9.61 18.17 0.58
CA ILE A 317 -10.38 18.70 -0.53
C ILE A 317 -11.80 18.12 -0.47
N ARG A 318 -12.81 19.00 -0.52
CA ARG A 318 -14.23 18.59 -0.53
C ARG A 318 -14.51 17.66 -1.70
N ARG A 319 -15.34 16.64 -1.46
CA ARG A 319 -15.74 15.63 -2.46
C ARG A 319 -14.54 14.95 -3.13
N TRP A 320 -13.42 14.80 -2.39
CA TRP A 320 -12.22 14.15 -2.91
C TRP A 320 -12.46 12.69 -3.28
N PRO A 321 -12.96 11.79 -2.40
CA PRO A 321 -13.71 10.63 -2.85
C PRO A 321 -15.19 11.00 -2.89
N PHE A 322 -15.80 10.97 -4.07
CA PHE A 322 -17.24 11.20 -4.19
C PHE A 322 -17.99 9.93 -3.81
N HIS A 323 -18.63 9.93 -2.65
CA HIS A 323 -19.56 8.90 -2.19
C HIS A 323 -20.99 9.40 -2.33
N TRP A 324 -21.52 9.40 -3.56
CA TRP A 324 -22.88 9.91 -3.82
C TRP A 324 -23.96 9.24 -2.97
N ARG A 325 -23.75 7.96 -2.60
CA ARG A 325 -24.68 7.14 -1.82
C ARG A 325 -24.73 7.47 -0.32
N LEU A 326 -23.92 8.41 0.17
CA LEU A 326 -23.93 8.87 1.57
C LEU A 326 -24.69 10.20 1.75
N GLU A 327 -25.22 10.78 0.68
CA GLU A 327 -26.10 11.94 0.76
C GLU A 327 -27.50 11.45 1.22
N PRO A 328 -28.13 12.06 2.24
CA PRO A 328 -29.38 11.58 2.84
C PRO A 328 -30.56 11.40 1.87
N ASN A 329 -30.49 12.01 0.68
CA ASN A 329 -31.57 12.04 -0.33
C ASN A 329 -31.08 11.62 -1.74
N ALA A 330 -29.97 10.88 -1.85
CA ALA A 330 -29.50 10.45 -3.16
C ALA A 330 -30.39 9.34 -3.74
N GLY A 331 -31.17 9.67 -4.79
CA GLY A 331 -31.86 8.68 -5.63
C GLY A 331 -30.89 7.68 -6.28
N GLU A 332 -31.40 6.60 -6.88
CA GLU A 332 -30.57 5.49 -7.41
C GLU A 332 -29.53 5.91 -8.47
N ASN A 333 -29.67 7.10 -9.06
CA ASN A 333 -28.79 7.65 -10.06
C ASN A 333 -28.12 8.95 -9.58
N PRO A 334 -26.83 9.19 -9.91
CA PRO A 334 -26.19 10.46 -9.62
C PRO A 334 -26.91 11.60 -10.37
N PRO A 335 -27.07 12.80 -9.76
CA PRO A 335 -27.74 13.91 -10.43
C PRO A 335 -26.97 14.32 -11.70
N PRO A 336 -27.68 14.70 -12.78
CA PRO A 336 -27.05 15.31 -13.96
C PRO A 336 -26.26 16.55 -13.53
N GLY A 337 -24.97 16.63 -13.90
CA GLY A 337 -24.09 17.72 -13.46
C GLY A 337 -23.48 17.55 -12.05
N ALA A 338 -23.51 16.34 -11.48
CA ALA A 338 -22.76 16.04 -10.26
C ALA A 338 -21.30 16.49 -10.40
N PRO A 339 -20.78 17.33 -9.48
CA PRO A 339 -19.43 17.88 -9.62
C PRO A 339 -18.40 16.76 -9.64
N GLU A 340 -17.50 16.83 -10.63
CA GLU A 340 -16.50 15.81 -10.89
C GLU A 340 -15.67 15.49 -9.64
N CYS A 341 -15.59 14.20 -9.27
CA CYS A 341 -14.78 13.76 -8.14
C CYS A 341 -13.33 14.24 -8.30
N GLY A 342 -12.76 14.88 -7.27
CA GLY A 342 -11.36 15.29 -7.29
C GLY A 342 -10.40 14.13 -7.58
N CYS A 343 -10.74 12.95 -7.03
CA CYS A 343 -10.05 11.70 -7.31
C CYS A 343 -10.00 11.34 -8.80
N LEU A 344 -11.07 11.57 -9.55
CA LEU A 344 -11.19 11.20 -10.95
C LEU A 344 -10.44 12.18 -11.86
N ARG A 345 -10.43 13.48 -11.52
CA ARG A 345 -9.61 14.48 -12.22
C ARG A 345 -8.13 14.19 -12.11
N VAL A 346 -7.65 13.92 -10.88
CA VAL A 346 -6.25 13.55 -10.69
C VAL A 346 -5.94 12.18 -11.30
N ALA A 347 -6.88 11.24 -11.28
CA ALA A 347 -6.72 9.98 -11.99
C ALA A 347 -6.56 10.19 -13.50
N ALA A 348 -7.40 11.01 -14.13
CA ALA A 348 -7.33 11.33 -15.56
C ALA A 348 -5.99 12.01 -15.92
N TYR A 349 -5.57 12.98 -15.10
CA TYR A 349 -4.27 13.65 -15.26
C TYR A 349 -3.11 12.65 -15.22
N LEU A 350 -3.05 11.82 -14.18
CA LEU A 350 -1.97 10.83 -14.04
C LEU A 350 -2.02 9.75 -15.12
N ALA A 351 -3.21 9.31 -15.54
CA ALA A 351 -3.40 8.34 -16.62
C ALA A 351 -2.85 8.84 -17.96
N THR A 352 -2.85 10.16 -18.18
CA THR A 352 -2.27 10.78 -19.38
C THR A 352 -0.76 11.03 -19.22
N VAL A 353 -0.37 11.65 -18.10
CA VAL A 353 1.00 12.11 -17.87
C VAL A 353 1.97 10.96 -17.65
N ILE A 354 1.61 9.93 -16.87
CA ILE A 354 2.56 8.88 -16.50
C ILE A 354 2.98 8.00 -17.69
N PRO A 355 2.08 7.56 -18.58
CA PRO A 355 2.48 6.84 -19.80
C PRO A 355 3.32 7.69 -20.75
N ALA A 356 2.94 8.96 -20.99
CA ALA A 356 3.70 9.87 -21.84
C ALA A 356 5.11 10.12 -21.28
N ARG A 357 5.21 10.37 -19.96
CA ARG A 357 6.48 10.43 -19.23
C ARG A 357 7.30 9.15 -19.41
N ALA A 358 6.68 7.98 -19.29
CA ALA A 358 7.38 6.70 -19.41
C ALA A 358 8.01 6.51 -20.79
N ALA A 359 7.40 7.04 -21.86
CA ALA A 359 7.97 7.06 -23.20
C ALA A 359 9.25 7.91 -23.27
N ILE A 360 9.23 9.13 -22.71
CA ILE A 360 10.41 10.01 -22.61
C ILE A 360 11.54 9.30 -21.84
N ILE A 361 11.23 8.75 -20.68
CA ILE A 361 12.22 8.02 -19.85
C ILE A 361 12.79 6.81 -20.59
N ARG A 362 11.99 6.11 -21.40
CA ARG A 362 12.45 4.95 -22.17
C ARG A 362 13.49 5.36 -23.22
N ALA A 363 13.28 6.49 -23.90
CA ALA A 363 14.23 7.03 -24.87
C ALA A 363 15.58 7.44 -24.24
N LEU A 364 15.59 7.75 -22.94
CA LEU A 364 16.79 8.14 -22.20
C LEU A 364 17.57 6.99 -21.58
N ARG A 365 17.07 5.75 -21.68
CA ARG A 365 17.79 4.59 -21.15
C ARG A 365 18.98 4.32 -22.05
N THR A 366 20.16 4.30 -21.45
CA THR A 366 21.36 3.85 -22.14
C THR A 366 21.18 2.38 -22.55
N PRO A 367 21.52 1.99 -23.78
CA PRO A 367 21.56 0.59 -24.16
C PRO A 367 22.50 -0.14 -23.20
N VAL A 368 22.02 -1.22 -22.59
CA VAL A 368 22.86 -2.13 -21.81
C VAL A 368 23.83 -2.78 -22.79
N GLY A 369 25.05 -2.25 -22.91
CA GLY A 369 26.10 -2.80 -23.77
C GLY A 369 27.03 -1.81 -24.48
N ALA A 370 26.74 -0.50 -24.52
CA ALA A 370 27.57 0.44 -25.30
C ALA A 370 28.76 1.05 -24.53
N ALA A 371 28.79 0.95 -23.19
CA ALA A 371 29.82 1.60 -22.35
C ALA A 371 30.98 0.65 -21.98
N GLY A 372 31.49 -0.12 -22.94
CA GLY A 372 32.60 -1.06 -22.73
C GLY A 372 33.63 -1.16 -23.87
N ARG A 373 33.52 -0.34 -24.92
CA ARG A 373 34.49 -0.28 -26.04
C ARG A 373 34.58 1.13 -26.60
N ALA A 374 35.17 2.03 -25.83
CA ALA A 374 35.85 3.22 -26.32
C ALA A 374 36.70 3.71 -25.15
N ASP A 375 37.96 4.03 -25.42
CA ASP A 375 39.02 4.45 -24.47
C ASP A 375 40.01 3.37 -24.02
N VAL A 376 40.64 2.69 -24.98
CA VAL A 376 42.08 2.36 -24.94
C VAL A 376 42.61 2.39 -26.37
N THR A 377 43.02 3.56 -26.87
CA THR A 377 44.05 3.74 -27.90
C THR A 377 44.26 5.23 -28.12
N ASN A 378 45.24 5.80 -27.43
CA ASN A 378 46.26 6.67 -28.02
C ASN A 378 47.15 7.20 -26.91
N SER A 379 48.27 6.52 -26.70
CA SER A 379 49.45 7.08 -26.07
C SER A 379 50.63 6.22 -26.52
N SER A 380 51.50 6.80 -27.35
CA SER A 380 52.90 6.45 -27.66
C SER A 380 53.17 6.37 -29.17
N GLU A 381 53.69 7.47 -29.73
CA GLU A 381 54.78 7.45 -30.70
C GLU A 381 55.34 8.87 -30.81
N SER A 382 56.36 9.14 -30.00
CA SER A 382 57.32 10.23 -30.18
C SER A 382 58.65 9.57 -30.50
N GLN A 383 58.96 9.45 -31.79
CA GLN A 383 60.29 9.11 -32.28
C GLN A 383 61.09 10.41 -32.47
N SER A 384 62.31 10.38 -31.93
CA SER A 384 63.40 11.30 -32.15
C SER A 384 63.84 11.31 -33.61
N SER A 385 64.22 12.48 -34.13
CA SER A 385 65.13 12.59 -35.27
C SER A 385 66.04 13.77 -35.01
N ASP A 386 67.33 13.48 -35.00
CA ASP A 386 68.44 14.41 -35.11
C ASP A 386 68.31 15.26 -36.38
N GLU A 387 68.49 16.57 -36.25
CA GLU A 387 69.43 17.43 -37.00
C GLU A 387 69.40 18.86 -36.46
#